data_AF-A0A7S1Y5V4-F1
#
_entry.id   AF-A0A7S1Y5V4-F1
#
_cell.length_a   1.000
_cell.length_b   1.000
_cell.length_c   1.000
_cell.angle_alpha   90.00
_cell.angle_beta   90.00
_cell.angle_gamma   90.00
#
_symmetry.space_group_name_H-M   'P 1'
#
loop_
_entity.id
_entity.type
_entity.pdbx_description
1 polymer ?
#
loop_
_entity_poly.entity_id
_entity_poly.type
_entity_poly.pdbx_seq_one_letter_code
_entity_poly.pdbx_strand_id
1 'polypeptide(L)'
;KPSFVRVVLAVMLASSRILKMTDEEILALPLAKNKEIGVGKMLLLHGFLSIFANLNNELAFSSALALKHTIERGITPYSPQAIVTFASILMAMGKIEDGCRLASLALKLAEKHKLQTTIAGTTASAHFSCLHFKKPIQTCLEPFLRGYRADMRRGESFSFACCSQAYCVFYYFSGLPLQTLKEDWTMYLSEMADYGQHTFRCLHLPGLQKVANLVATDGRDVLDFKSEIKNENDYIAQAKSETNVQALEMLYNCKAELAYMWGKFEEAGAYLRELNGLNTGGELPTFIFIRATFFRGLINLALARLHRNGLKYRMAYRKQIRSLRKWVKAGNVNCVDM
;
A
#
# COMPACT_ATOMS: atom_id res chain seq x y z
N LYS A 1 -13.65 18.54 7.69
CA LYS A 1 -13.06 17.34 8.34
C LYS A 1 -14.09 16.72 9.28
N PRO A 2 -14.40 15.42 9.19
CA PRO A 2 -15.32 14.76 10.13
C PRO A 2 -14.71 14.68 11.53
N SER A 3 -15.53 14.75 12.58
CA SER A 3 -15.05 14.53 13.95
C SER A 3 -14.75 13.05 14.19
N PHE A 4 -13.79 12.75 15.07
CA PHE A 4 -13.38 11.36 15.38
C PHE A 4 -14.58 10.46 15.75
N VAL A 5 -15.50 10.95 16.58
CA VAL A 5 -16.73 10.24 16.96
C VAL A 5 -17.58 9.89 15.73
N ARG A 6 -17.74 10.82 14.79
CA ARG A 6 -18.49 10.56 13.55
C ARG A 6 -17.83 9.51 12.67
N VAL A 7 -16.49 9.53 12.57
CA VAL A 7 -15.74 8.51 11.83
C VAL A 7 -15.96 7.13 12.43
N VAL A 8 -15.77 7.02 13.74
CA VAL A 8 -15.92 5.76 14.48
C VAL A 8 -17.33 5.20 14.35
N LEU A 9 -18.36 6.04 14.48
CA LEU A 9 -19.76 5.63 14.27
C LEU A 9 -20.02 5.17 12.83
N ALA A 10 -19.52 5.89 11.83
CA ALA A 10 -19.70 5.51 10.43
C ALA A 10 -19.07 4.15 10.12
N VAL A 11 -17.83 3.91 10.58
CA VAL A 11 -17.13 2.64 10.39
C VAL A 11 -17.84 1.50 11.13
N MET A 12 -18.31 1.73 12.37
CA MET A 12 -19.05 0.71 13.13
C MET A 12 -20.37 0.33 12.46
N LEU A 13 -21.15 1.30 11.99
CA LEU A 13 -22.42 1.06 11.31
C LEU A 13 -22.21 0.33 9.97
N ALA A 14 -21.22 0.76 9.17
CA ALA A 14 -20.87 0.11 7.92
C ALA A 14 -20.41 -1.35 8.18
N SER A 15 -19.55 -1.57 9.17
CA SER A 15 -19.08 -2.90 9.58
C SER A 15 -20.25 -3.79 10.03
N SER A 16 -21.10 -3.29 10.91
CA SER A 16 -22.24 -4.05 11.45
C SER A 16 -23.21 -4.50 10.36
N ARG A 17 -23.38 -3.69 9.31
CA ARG A 17 -24.24 -4.04 8.17
C ARG A 17 -23.56 -5.05 7.25
N ILE A 18 -22.38 -4.74 6.71
CA ILE A 18 -21.74 -5.60 5.70
C ILE A 18 -21.33 -6.96 6.27
N LEU A 19 -20.92 -7.02 7.53
CA LEU A 19 -20.45 -8.27 8.14
C LEU A 19 -21.60 -9.23 8.51
N LYS A 20 -22.83 -8.74 8.58
CA LYS A 20 -24.03 -9.59 8.72
C LYS A 20 -24.52 -10.14 7.39
N MET A 21 -24.10 -9.56 6.27
CA MET A 21 -24.49 -10.03 4.95
C MET A 21 -23.68 -11.27 4.55
N THR A 22 -24.37 -12.24 3.97
CA THR A 22 -23.74 -13.41 3.34
C THR A 22 -23.01 -13.01 2.06
N ASP A 23 -22.11 -13.87 1.60
CA ASP A 23 -21.41 -13.69 0.34
C ASP A 23 -22.40 -13.63 -0.83
N GLU A 24 -23.44 -14.45 -0.79
CA GLU A 24 -24.52 -14.51 -1.79
C GLU A 24 -25.33 -13.21 -1.81
N GLU A 25 -25.67 -12.66 -0.64
CA GLU A 25 -26.41 -11.39 -0.53
C GLU A 25 -25.61 -10.22 -1.12
N ILE A 26 -24.32 -10.14 -0.82
CA ILE A 26 -23.43 -9.09 -1.37
C ILE A 26 -23.33 -9.23 -2.88
N LEU A 27 -23.15 -10.45 -3.40
CA LEU A 27 -23.07 -10.71 -4.84
C LEU A 27 -24.42 -10.53 -5.54
N ALA A 28 -25.55 -10.61 -4.84
CA ALA A 28 -26.89 -10.44 -5.37
C ALA A 28 -27.38 -8.98 -5.36
N LEU A 29 -26.59 -8.04 -4.81
CA LEU A 29 -26.95 -6.62 -4.83
C LEU A 29 -27.28 -6.15 -6.27
N PRO A 30 -28.36 -5.38 -6.47
CA PRO A 30 -28.75 -4.92 -7.80
C PRO A 30 -27.77 -3.86 -8.32
N LEU A 31 -27.69 -3.69 -9.64
CA LEU A 31 -26.99 -2.55 -10.23
C LEU A 31 -27.70 -1.23 -9.82
N ALA A 32 -26.90 -0.23 -9.52
CA ALA A 32 -27.40 1.08 -9.14
C ALA A 32 -27.98 1.85 -10.35
N LYS A 33 -28.87 2.79 -10.07
CA LYS A 33 -29.39 3.74 -11.09
C LYS A 33 -28.29 4.71 -11.54
N ASN A 34 -28.36 5.22 -12.76
CA ASN A 34 -27.33 6.10 -13.35
C ASN A 34 -26.91 7.29 -12.45
N LYS A 35 -27.85 7.93 -11.76
CA LYS A 35 -27.56 9.05 -10.85
C LYS A 35 -26.62 8.69 -9.69
N GLU A 36 -26.58 7.43 -9.29
CA GLU A 36 -25.79 6.93 -8.16
C GLU A 36 -24.32 6.71 -8.54
N ILE A 37 -24.02 6.59 -9.84
CA ILE A 37 -22.65 6.38 -10.36
C ILE A 37 -21.78 7.59 -10.01
N GLY A 38 -22.30 8.81 -10.15
CA GLY A 38 -21.58 10.04 -9.83
C GLY A 38 -21.20 10.11 -8.35
N VAL A 39 -22.11 9.73 -7.46
CA VAL A 39 -21.87 9.69 -6.01
C VAL A 39 -20.81 8.64 -5.67
N GLY A 40 -20.91 7.44 -6.26
CA GLY A 40 -19.91 6.39 -6.10
C GLY A 40 -18.50 6.84 -6.55
N LYS A 41 -18.41 7.52 -7.70
CA LYS A 41 -17.16 8.10 -8.20
C LYS A 41 -16.57 9.12 -7.23
N MET A 42 -17.40 10.05 -6.77
CA MET A 42 -16.97 11.13 -5.86
C MET A 42 -16.43 10.57 -4.54
N LEU A 43 -17.14 9.61 -3.93
CA LEU A 43 -16.71 9.00 -2.66
C LEU A 43 -15.40 8.23 -2.82
N LEU A 44 -15.23 7.53 -3.95
CA LEU A 44 -13.99 6.82 -4.23
C LEU A 44 -12.81 7.79 -4.43
N LEU A 45 -12.98 8.82 -5.25
CA LEU A 45 -11.93 9.83 -5.49
C LEU A 45 -11.54 10.54 -4.19
N HIS A 46 -12.51 10.87 -3.34
CA HIS A 46 -12.23 11.43 -2.02
C HIS A 46 -11.42 10.45 -1.16
N GLY A 47 -11.73 9.15 -1.20
CA GLY A 47 -10.94 8.13 -0.54
C GLY A 47 -9.48 8.10 -1.03
N PHE A 48 -9.26 8.11 -2.34
CA PHE A 48 -7.90 8.16 -2.90
C PHE A 48 -7.12 9.41 -2.51
N LEU A 49 -7.74 10.59 -2.64
CA LEU A 49 -7.12 11.84 -2.20
C LEU A 49 -6.80 11.83 -0.70
N SER A 50 -7.64 11.20 0.12
CA SER A 50 -7.38 11.06 1.55
C SER A 50 -6.16 10.18 1.83
N ILE A 51 -5.90 9.14 1.02
CA ILE A 51 -4.68 8.32 1.12
C ILE A 51 -3.45 9.21 0.84
N PHE A 52 -3.43 9.91 -0.30
CA PHE A 52 -2.27 10.74 -0.68
C PHE A 52 -2.02 11.91 0.27
N ALA A 53 -3.08 12.51 0.81
CA ALA A 53 -2.99 13.59 1.79
C ALA A 53 -2.77 13.08 3.24
N ASN A 54 -2.65 11.76 3.43
CA ASN A 54 -2.49 11.13 4.73
C ASN A 54 -3.58 11.51 5.76
N LEU A 55 -4.82 11.54 5.29
CA LEU A 55 -6.02 11.90 6.04
C LEU A 55 -6.83 10.64 6.41
N ASN A 56 -6.33 9.85 7.36
CA ASN A 56 -6.91 8.53 7.68
C ASN A 56 -8.34 8.58 8.20
N ASN A 57 -8.72 9.64 8.92
CA ASN A 57 -10.10 9.82 9.40
C ASN A 57 -11.07 10.05 8.23
N GLU A 58 -10.65 10.87 7.26
CA GLU A 58 -11.36 11.16 6.02
C GLU A 58 -11.45 9.93 5.12
N LEU A 59 -10.37 9.14 5.02
CA LEU A 59 -10.36 7.85 4.33
C LEU A 59 -11.37 6.88 4.95
N ALA A 60 -11.31 6.71 6.28
CA ALA A 60 -12.21 5.81 6.99
C ALA A 60 -13.67 6.22 6.84
N PHE A 61 -13.95 7.52 6.95
CA PHE A 61 -15.29 8.06 6.80
C PHE A 61 -15.83 7.89 5.37
N SER A 62 -15.05 8.29 4.36
CA SER A 62 -15.47 8.19 2.95
C SER A 62 -15.66 6.74 2.51
N SER A 63 -14.80 5.82 2.97
CA SER A 63 -14.94 4.39 2.68
C SER A 63 -16.19 3.79 3.32
N ALA A 64 -16.51 4.16 4.57
CA ALA A 64 -17.74 3.75 5.23
C ALA A 64 -18.99 4.27 4.49
N LEU A 65 -18.96 5.52 4.02
CA LEU A 65 -20.05 6.08 3.21
C LEU A 65 -20.18 5.41 1.85
N ALA A 66 -19.06 5.13 1.16
CA ALA A 66 -19.06 4.44 -0.12
C ALA A 66 -19.62 3.01 -0.02
N LEU A 67 -19.31 2.31 1.07
CA LEU A 67 -19.87 1.00 1.37
C LEU A 67 -21.37 1.10 1.67
N LYS A 68 -21.79 2.04 2.54
CA LYS A 68 -23.20 2.28 2.83
C LYS A 68 -23.99 2.57 1.56
N HIS A 69 -23.45 3.43 0.69
CA HIS A 69 -24.04 3.78 -0.59
C HIS A 69 -24.23 2.56 -1.48
N THR A 70 -23.20 1.70 -1.59
CA THR A 70 -23.27 0.45 -2.36
C THR A 70 -24.38 -0.48 -1.84
N ILE A 71 -24.50 -0.63 -0.52
CA ILE A 71 -25.52 -1.49 0.09
C ILE A 71 -26.94 -0.91 -0.13
N GLU A 72 -27.12 0.40 0.02
CA GLU A 72 -28.45 1.04 -0.01
C GLU A 72 -28.94 1.37 -1.43
N ARG A 73 -28.02 1.64 -2.36
CA ARG A 73 -28.34 2.15 -3.70
C ARG A 73 -27.95 1.20 -4.84
N GLY A 74 -27.31 0.09 -4.51
CA GLY A 74 -26.85 -0.90 -5.47
C GLY A 74 -25.41 -0.68 -5.93
N ILE A 75 -24.96 -1.59 -6.78
CA ILE A 75 -23.60 -1.67 -7.28
C ILE A 75 -23.38 -0.62 -8.37
N THR A 76 -22.38 0.22 -8.18
CA THR A 76 -21.82 1.10 -9.20
C THR A 76 -20.51 0.51 -9.73
N PRO A 77 -19.95 1.01 -10.85
CA PRO A 77 -18.60 0.64 -11.27
C PRO A 77 -17.54 0.84 -10.18
N TYR A 78 -17.75 1.74 -9.21
CA TYR A 78 -16.78 2.06 -8.16
C TYR A 78 -16.97 1.25 -6.87
N SER A 79 -18.05 0.48 -6.78
CA SER A 79 -18.40 -0.30 -5.60
C SER A 79 -17.37 -1.37 -5.23
N PRO A 80 -16.80 -2.16 -6.17
CA PRO A 80 -15.74 -3.11 -5.84
C PRO A 80 -14.54 -2.46 -5.14
N GLN A 81 -14.02 -1.37 -5.70
CA GLN A 81 -12.91 -0.64 -5.11
C GLN A 81 -13.27 -0.08 -3.73
N ALA A 82 -14.48 0.47 -3.55
CA ALA A 82 -14.95 0.96 -2.25
C ALA A 82 -14.99 -0.16 -1.19
N ILE A 83 -15.44 -1.36 -1.56
CA ILE A 83 -15.45 -2.54 -0.68
C ILE A 83 -14.01 -2.92 -0.29
N VAL A 84 -13.05 -2.91 -1.24
CA VAL A 84 -11.64 -3.20 -0.94
C VAL A 84 -11.00 -2.16 -0.02
N THR A 85 -11.28 -0.88 -0.23
CA THR A 85 -10.78 0.19 0.65
C THR A 85 -11.33 0.01 2.06
N PHE A 86 -12.62 -0.28 2.21
CA PHE A 86 -13.21 -0.57 3.51
C PHE A 86 -12.65 -1.85 4.13
N ALA A 87 -12.41 -2.90 3.33
CA ALA A 87 -11.75 -4.12 3.77
C ALA A 87 -10.37 -3.83 4.36
N SER A 88 -9.59 -2.94 3.74
CA SER A 88 -8.26 -2.53 4.23
C SER A 88 -8.34 -1.81 5.59
N ILE A 89 -9.41 -1.05 5.85
CA ILE A 89 -9.68 -0.45 7.16
C ILE A 89 -10.01 -1.52 8.20
N LEU A 90 -10.83 -2.52 7.86
CA LEU A 90 -11.11 -3.66 8.75
C LEU A 90 -9.82 -4.41 9.10
N MET A 91 -8.94 -4.62 8.12
CA MET A 91 -7.62 -5.22 8.34
C MET A 91 -6.80 -4.39 9.35
N ALA A 92 -6.79 -3.06 9.22
CA ALA A 92 -6.10 -2.17 10.15
C ALA A 92 -6.65 -2.26 11.58
N MET A 93 -7.96 -2.49 11.71
CA MET A 93 -8.63 -2.76 13.00
C MET A 93 -8.38 -4.19 13.54
N GLY A 94 -7.64 -5.03 12.81
CA GLY A 94 -7.32 -6.40 13.20
C GLY A 94 -8.37 -7.44 12.78
N LYS A 95 -9.40 -7.06 12.03
CA LYS A 95 -10.40 -7.98 11.46
C LYS A 95 -9.92 -8.56 10.13
N ILE A 96 -8.85 -9.36 10.23
CA ILE A 96 -8.09 -9.84 9.06
C ILE A 96 -8.93 -10.74 8.15
N GLU A 97 -9.69 -11.68 8.73
CA GLU A 97 -10.50 -12.63 7.97
C GLU A 97 -11.63 -11.93 7.21
N ASP A 98 -12.34 -11.03 7.89
CA ASP A 98 -13.38 -10.20 7.28
C ASP A 98 -12.83 -9.35 6.13
N GLY A 99 -11.67 -8.72 6.33
CA GLY A 99 -11.00 -7.94 5.29
C GLY A 99 -10.64 -8.78 4.06
N CYS A 100 -10.06 -9.97 4.27
CA CYS A 100 -9.74 -10.88 3.17
C CYS A 100 -11.01 -11.40 2.44
N ARG A 101 -12.08 -11.69 3.18
CA ARG A 101 -13.39 -12.08 2.62
C ARG A 101 -13.94 -10.97 1.72
N LEU A 102 -14.05 -9.74 2.22
CA LEU A 102 -14.57 -8.61 1.46
C LEU A 102 -13.71 -8.27 0.25
N ALA A 103 -12.39 -8.34 0.35
CA ALA A 103 -11.50 -8.13 -0.79
C ALA A 103 -11.71 -9.19 -1.89
N SER A 104 -11.91 -10.45 -1.50
CA SER A 104 -12.21 -11.53 -2.45
C SER A 104 -13.58 -11.35 -3.11
N LEU A 105 -14.58 -10.94 -2.34
CA LEU A 105 -15.92 -10.64 -2.85
C LEU A 105 -15.93 -9.47 -3.81
N ALA A 106 -15.15 -8.42 -3.55
CA ALA A 106 -15.05 -7.27 -4.46
C ALA A 106 -14.54 -7.68 -5.84
N LEU A 107 -13.55 -8.58 -5.92
CA LEU A 107 -13.06 -9.11 -7.19
C LEU A 107 -14.15 -9.91 -7.92
N LYS A 108 -14.84 -10.82 -7.22
CA LYS A 108 -15.97 -11.58 -7.77
C LYS A 108 -17.09 -10.65 -8.27
N LEU A 109 -17.37 -9.56 -7.54
CA LEU A 109 -18.37 -8.56 -7.90
C LEU A 109 -17.98 -7.83 -9.19
N ALA A 110 -16.72 -7.42 -9.31
CA ALA A 110 -16.20 -6.75 -10.49
C ALA A 110 -16.27 -7.67 -11.73
N GLU A 111 -15.92 -8.95 -11.57
CA GLU A 111 -15.99 -9.96 -12.63
C GLU A 111 -17.46 -10.23 -13.04
N LYS A 112 -18.34 -10.51 -12.08
CA LYS A 112 -19.75 -10.84 -12.32
C LYS A 112 -20.47 -9.76 -13.13
N HIS A 113 -20.24 -8.49 -12.77
CA HIS A 113 -20.88 -7.35 -13.43
C HIS A 113 -20.06 -6.76 -14.58
N LYS A 114 -18.94 -7.41 -14.95
CA LYS A 114 -18.03 -6.97 -16.02
C LYS A 114 -17.63 -5.49 -15.87
N LEU A 115 -17.31 -5.07 -14.64
CA LEU A 115 -16.98 -3.67 -14.30
C LEU A 115 -15.55 -3.32 -14.71
N GLN A 116 -15.36 -3.22 -16.03
CA GLN A 116 -14.05 -3.09 -16.65
C GLN A 116 -13.29 -1.82 -16.21
N THR A 117 -13.97 -0.72 -15.91
CA THR A 117 -13.32 0.56 -15.55
C THR A 117 -12.52 0.51 -14.25
N THR A 118 -12.86 -0.36 -13.31
CA THR A 118 -12.26 -0.35 -11.96
C THR A 118 -11.63 -1.68 -11.57
N ILE A 119 -11.73 -2.70 -12.43
CA ILE A 119 -11.30 -4.06 -12.11
C ILE A 119 -9.79 -4.12 -11.83
N ALA A 120 -8.98 -3.38 -12.57
CA ALA A 120 -7.53 -3.34 -12.40
C ALA A 120 -7.14 -2.65 -11.09
N GLY A 121 -7.70 -1.47 -10.79
CA GLY A 121 -7.50 -0.79 -9.51
C GLY A 121 -7.96 -1.64 -8.31
N THR A 122 -9.10 -2.31 -8.46
CA THR A 122 -9.66 -3.23 -7.45
C THR A 122 -8.72 -4.41 -7.25
N THR A 123 -8.20 -4.99 -8.33
CA THR A 123 -7.22 -6.08 -8.31
C THR A 123 -5.93 -5.68 -7.61
N ALA A 124 -5.38 -4.52 -7.97
CA ALA A 124 -4.19 -3.94 -7.35
C ALA A 124 -4.39 -3.80 -5.84
N SER A 125 -5.45 -3.10 -5.45
CA SER A 125 -5.74 -2.79 -4.04
C SER A 125 -6.07 -4.04 -3.22
N ALA A 126 -6.82 -5.00 -3.79
CA ALA A 126 -7.24 -6.20 -3.08
C ALA A 126 -6.02 -7.07 -2.74
N HIS A 127 -5.15 -7.32 -3.71
CA HIS A 127 -3.96 -8.13 -3.48
C HIS A 127 -2.94 -7.40 -2.59
N PHE A 128 -2.69 -6.12 -2.88
CA PHE A 128 -1.67 -5.35 -2.19
C PHE A 128 -1.99 -5.06 -0.72
N SER A 129 -3.27 -4.85 -0.37
CA SER A 129 -3.68 -4.44 0.98
C SER A 129 -4.35 -5.54 1.79
N CYS A 130 -4.92 -6.56 1.15
CA CYS A 130 -5.70 -7.60 1.85
C CYS A 130 -5.21 -9.02 1.56
N LEU A 131 -5.28 -9.46 0.31
CA LEU A 131 -5.14 -10.89 -0.03
C LEU A 131 -3.71 -11.41 0.16
N HIS A 132 -2.69 -10.56 0.17
CA HIS A 132 -1.33 -10.96 0.55
C HIS A 132 -1.24 -11.50 1.99
N PHE A 133 -2.25 -11.33 2.86
CA PHE A 133 -2.26 -12.05 4.13
C PHE A 133 -2.48 -13.56 3.92
N LYS A 134 -3.27 -13.96 2.93
CA LYS A 134 -3.68 -15.37 2.76
C LYS A 134 -3.09 -16.02 1.51
N LYS A 135 -2.41 -15.25 0.66
CA LYS A 135 -1.81 -15.72 -0.59
C LYS A 135 -0.33 -15.35 -0.66
N PRO A 136 0.54 -16.25 -1.15
CA PRO A 136 1.94 -15.91 -1.43
C PRO A 136 2.01 -14.75 -2.43
N ILE A 137 2.87 -13.76 -2.17
CA ILE A 137 2.98 -12.55 -3.01
C ILE A 137 3.30 -12.87 -4.48
N GLN A 138 4.00 -13.96 -4.75
CA GLN A 138 4.34 -14.44 -6.10
C GLN A 138 3.08 -14.69 -6.93
N THR A 139 2.01 -15.19 -6.30
CA THR A 139 0.73 -15.47 -6.97
C THR A 139 -0.04 -14.19 -7.36
N CYS A 140 0.36 -13.04 -6.83
CA CYS A 140 -0.28 -11.75 -7.10
C CYS A 140 0.35 -11.00 -8.29
N LEU A 141 1.53 -11.41 -8.77
CA LEU A 141 2.25 -10.73 -9.84
C LEU A 141 1.46 -10.71 -11.16
N GLU A 142 0.95 -11.87 -11.57
CA GLU A 142 0.20 -12.01 -12.81
C GLU A 142 -1.10 -11.17 -12.83
N PRO A 143 -1.93 -11.16 -11.75
CA PRO A 143 -3.03 -10.22 -11.64
C PRO A 143 -2.65 -8.75 -11.85
N PHE A 144 -1.52 -8.29 -11.31
CA PHE A 144 -1.07 -6.91 -11.50
C PHE A 144 -0.69 -6.63 -12.94
N LEU A 145 0.07 -7.52 -13.60
CA LEU A 145 0.44 -7.36 -15.00
C LEU A 145 -0.77 -7.35 -15.93
N ARG A 146 -1.77 -8.20 -15.68
CA ARG A 146 -3.04 -8.18 -16.44
C ARG A 146 -3.79 -6.87 -16.27
N GLY A 147 -3.89 -6.38 -15.04
CA GLY A 147 -4.52 -5.08 -14.73
C GLY A 147 -3.83 -3.92 -15.46
N TYR A 148 -2.50 -3.84 -15.32
CA TYR A 148 -1.67 -2.87 -16.02
C TYR A 148 -1.89 -2.88 -17.54
N ARG A 149 -1.80 -4.05 -18.19
CA ARG A 149 -1.99 -4.18 -19.65
C ARG A 149 -3.40 -3.79 -20.09
N ALA A 150 -4.41 -4.13 -19.30
CA ALA A 150 -5.79 -3.80 -19.61
C ALA A 150 -6.04 -2.29 -19.55
N ASP A 151 -5.48 -1.62 -18.54
CA ASP A 151 -5.64 -0.18 -18.33
C ASP A 151 -4.85 0.65 -19.34
N MET A 152 -3.63 0.23 -19.67
CA MET A 152 -2.83 0.86 -20.74
C MET A 152 -3.59 0.87 -22.08
N ARG A 153 -4.29 -0.22 -22.43
CA ARG A 153 -5.11 -0.29 -23.65
C ARG A 153 -6.33 0.65 -23.62
N ARG A 154 -6.78 1.04 -22.43
CA ARG A 154 -7.97 1.89 -22.23
C ARG A 154 -7.61 3.35 -21.99
N GLY A 155 -6.33 3.66 -21.76
CA GLY A 155 -5.88 4.98 -21.33
C GLY A 155 -6.25 5.30 -19.87
N GLU A 156 -6.52 4.30 -19.04
CA GLU A 156 -6.82 4.50 -17.61
C GLU A 156 -5.53 4.69 -16.82
N SER A 157 -5.14 5.96 -16.64
CA SER A 157 -3.80 6.33 -16.12
C SER A 157 -3.58 5.97 -14.64
N PHE A 158 -4.61 6.09 -13.82
CA PHE A 158 -4.48 5.91 -12.37
C PHE A 158 -4.25 4.45 -11.99
N SER A 159 -5.09 3.55 -12.48
CA SER A 159 -5.06 2.15 -12.06
C SER A 159 -3.92 1.35 -12.71
N PHE A 160 -3.41 1.74 -13.89
CA PHE A 160 -2.15 1.17 -14.39
C PHE A 160 -1.00 1.51 -13.44
N ALA A 161 -0.93 2.75 -12.94
CA ALA A 161 0.13 3.17 -12.02
C ALA A 161 0.08 2.39 -10.70
N CYS A 162 -1.12 2.15 -10.16
CA CYS A 162 -1.30 1.26 -9.01
C CYS A 162 -0.84 -0.18 -9.29
N CYS A 163 -1.17 -0.72 -10.46
CA CYS A 163 -0.81 -2.09 -10.85
C CYS A 163 0.70 -2.25 -11.01
N SER A 164 1.35 -1.35 -11.75
CA SER A 164 2.80 -1.39 -11.99
C SER A 164 3.58 -1.20 -10.70
N GLN A 165 3.14 -0.30 -9.81
CA GLN A 165 3.69 -0.18 -8.46
C GLN A 165 3.61 -1.49 -7.69
N ALA A 166 2.42 -2.07 -7.60
CA ALA A 166 2.18 -3.27 -6.80
C ALA A 166 3.01 -4.45 -7.34
N TYR A 167 3.12 -4.56 -8.66
CA TYR A 167 4.00 -5.50 -9.34
C TYR A 167 5.45 -5.31 -8.92
N CYS A 168 6.04 -4.12 -9.09
CA CYS A 168 7.44 -3.88 -8.77
C CYS A 168 7.80 -4.21 -7.31
N VAL A 169 6.94 -3.80 -6.37
CA VAL A 169 7.14 -4.08 -4.95
C VAL A 169 7.09 -5.58 -4.67
N PHE A 170 6.09 -6.29 -5.19
CA PHE A 170 5.95 -7.73 -4.94
C PHE A 170 7.04 -8.52 -5.66
N TYR A 171 7.47 -8.09 -6.84
CA TYR A 171 8.54 -8.71 -7.62
C TYR A 171 9.86 -8.64 -6.84
N TYR A 172 10.21 -7.47 -6.31
CA TYR A 172 11.38 -7.29 -5.44
C TYR A 172 11.37 -8.26 -4.26
N PHE A 173 10.27 -8.30 -3.51
CA PHE A 173 10.18 -9.15 -2.32
C PHE A 173 9.94 -10.64 -2.63
N SER A 174 9.68 -10.99 -3.88
CA SER A 174 9.62 -12.38 -4.34
C SER A 174 10.99 -13.00 -4.58
N GLY A 175 12.08 -12.24 -4.43
CA GLY A 175 13.45 -12.74 -4.64
C GLY A 175 13.78 -13.00 -6.11
N LEU A 176 13.07 -12.34 -7.03
CA LEU A 176 13.25 -12.48 -8.47
C LEU A 176 14.43 -11.62 -8.98
N PRO A 177 14.94 -11.87 -10.21
CA PRO A 177 16.12 -11.18 -10.74
C PRO A 177 15.98 -9.65 -10.76
N LEU A 178 16.88 -8.95 -10.07
CA LEU A 178 16.82 -7.49 -9.90
C LEU A 178 17.08 -6.72 -11.20
N GLN A 179 17.84 -7.27 -12.15
CA GLN A 179 18.11 -6.61 -13.43
C GLN A 179 16.81 -6.46 -14.25
N THR A 180 16.01 -7.52 -14.37
CA THR A 180 14.68 -7.47 -15.01
C THR A 180 13.77 -6.48 -14.32
N LEU A 181 13.76 -6.48 -12.98
CA LEU A 181 12.97 -5.52 -12.21
C LEU A 181 13.39 -4.08 -12.48
N LYS A 182 14.70 -3.80 -12.58
CA LYS A 182 15.19 -2.45 -12.89
C LYS A 182 14.65 -1.98 -14.25
N GLU A 183 14.71 -2.81 -15.27
CA GLU A 183 14.22 -2.50 -16.63
C GLU A 183 12.72 -2.24 -16.62
N ASP A 184 11.93 -3.15 -16.04
CA ASP A 184 10.47 -3.00 -15.90
C ASP A 184 10.12 -1.71 -15.15
N TRP A 185 10.78 -1.44 -14.02
CA TRP A 185 10.48 -0.30 -13.17
C TRP A 185 10.88 1.03 -13.83
N THR A 186 12.00 1.08 -14.57
CA THR A 186 12.37 2.23 -15.40
C THR A 186 11.31 2.51 -16.47
N MET A 187 10.84 1.48 -17.18
CA MET A 187 9.77 1.61 -18.17
C MET A 187 8.50 2.17 -17.54
N TYR A 188 8.02 1.60 -16.43
CA TYR A 188 6.81 2.08 -15.77
C TYR A 188 6.92 3.51 -15.26
N LEU A 189 8.10 3.94 -14.78
CA LEU A 189 8.31 5.33 -14.36
C LEU A 189 8.32 6.31 -15.54
N SER A 190 8.77 5.88 -16.72
CA SER A 190 8.64 6.65 -17.96
C SER A 190 7.17 6.83 -18.33
N GLU A 191 6.40 5.73 -18.34
CA GLU A 191 4.98 5.79 -18.66
C GLU A 191 4.19 6.64 -17.64
N MET A 192 4.51 6.54 -16.34
CA MET A 192 3.92 7.43 -15.34
C MET A 192 4.20 8.91 -15.64
N ALA A 193 5.36 9.26 -16.21
CA ALA A 193 5.63 10.63 -16.64
C ALA A 193 4.78 11.02 -17.86
N ASP A 194 4.70 10.15 -18.86
CA ASP A 194 3.95 10.39 -20.11
C ASP A 194 2.44 10.58 -19.85
N TYR A 195 1.90 9.87 -18.85
CA TYR A 195 0.49 9.95 -18.44
C TYR A 195 0.23 10.94 -17.28
N GLY A 196 1.21 11.80 -16.95
CA GLY A 196 1.06 12.84 -15.93
C GLY A 196 0.84 12.34 -14.49
N GLN A 197 1.22 11.09 -14.19
CA GLN A 197 1.11 10.48 -12.86
C GLN A 197 2.28 10.89 -11.95
N HIS A 198 2.47 12.20 -11.76
CA HIS A 198 3.61 12.77 -11.02
C HIS A 198 3.70 12.29 -9.57
N THR A 199 2.56 12.18 -8.87
CA THR A 199 2.52 11.72 -7.47
C THR A 199 3.00 10.27 -7.34
N PHE A 200 2.54 9.38 -8.21
CA PHE A 200 3.01 7.99 -8.25
C PHE A 200 4.49 7.92 -8.63
N ARG A 201 4.90 8.67 -9.66
CA ARG A 201 6.30 8.72 -10.07
C ARG A 201 7.22 9.13 -8.91
N CYS A 202 6.85 10.17 -8.17
CA CYS A 202 7.58 10.62 -6.99
C CYS A 202 7.64 9.51 -5.93
N LEU A 203 6.51 8.87 -5.62
CA LEU A 203 6.42 7.76 -4.66
C LEU A 203 7.31 6.55 -5.03
N HIS A 204 7.52 6.29 -6.33
CA HIS A 204 8.24 5.10 -6.81
C HIS A 204 9.72 5.30 -7.10
N LEU A 205 10.15 6.53 -7.26
CA LEU A 205 11.54 6.83 -7.61
C LEU A 205 12.55 6.25 -6.61
N PRO A 206 12.34 6.29 -5.27
CA PRO A 206 13.26 5.66 -4.34
C PRO A 206 13.34 4.14 -4.45
N GLY A 207 12.26 3.48 -4.90
CA GLY A 207 12.23 2.05 -5.14
C GLY A 207 13.13 1.67 -6.31
N LEU A 208 13.02 2.38 -7.45
CA LEU A 208 13.92 2.19 -8.58
C LEU A 208 15.38 2.50 -8.19
N GLN A 209 15.62 3.61 -7.48
CA GLN A 209 16.97 3.96 -7.00
C GLN A 209 17.59 2.86 -6.13
N LYS A 210 16.80 2.27 -5.22
CA LYS A 210 17.25 1.13 -4.40
C LYS A 210 17.67 -0.04 -5.27
N VAL A 211 16.82 -0.44 -6.23
CA VAL A 211 17.11 -1.56 -7.14
C VAL A 211 18.35 -1.25 -7.98
N ALA A 212 18.48 -0.03 -8.51
CA ALA A 212 19.63 0.42 -9.27
C ALA A 212 20.94 0.32 -8.47
N ASN A 213 20.91 0.67 -7.18
CA ASN A 213 22.08 0.55 -6.30
C ASN A 213 22.42 -0.90 -5.97
N LEU A 214 21.43 -1.79 -5.85
CA LEU A 214 21.65 -3.22 -5.59
C LEU A 214 22.25 -3.95 -6.79
N VAL A 215 21.97 -3.52 -8.02
CA VAL A 215 22.54 -4.14 -9.24
C VAL A 215 23.84 -3.50 -9.71
N ALA A 216 24.24 -2.36 -9.12
CA ALA A 216 25.43 -1.64 -9.54
C ALA A 216 26.71 -2.45 -9.28
N THR A 217 27.60 -2.46 -10.27
CA THR A 217 28.89 -3.17 -10.21
C THR A 217 30.09 -2.22 -10.15
N ASP A 218 29.85 -0.92 -10.10
CA ASP A 218 30.86 0.15 -10.18
C ASP A 218 31.45 0.55 -8.82
N GLY A 219 31.14 -0.19 -7.75
CA GLY A 219 31.69 0.03 -6.42
C GLY A 219 31.19 1.31 -5.73
N ARG A 220 30.14 1.96 -6.25
CA ARG A 220 29.52 3.13 -5.61
C ARG A 220 29.00 2.79 -4.20
N ASP A 221 28.87 3.80 -3.34
CA ASP A 221 28.17 3.60 -2.06
C ASP A 221 26.71 3.23 -2.32
N VAL A 222 26.26 2.11 -1.77
CA VAL A 222 24.87 1.63 -1.89
C VAL A 222 23.84 2.64 -1.37
N LEU A 223 24.25 3.54 -0.47
CA LEU A 223 23.40 4.61 0.07
C LEU A 223 23.41 5.90 -0.77
N ASP A 224 24.19 5.95 -1.84
CA ASP A 224 24.24 7.10 -2.75
C ASP A 224 23.01 7.08 -3.67
N PHE A 225 21.98 7.84 -3.29
CA PHE A 225 20.73 7.96 -4.04
C PHE A 225 20.86 9.11 -5.04
N LYS A 226 21.72 8.93 -6.06
CA LYS A 226 22.06 9.95 -7.06
C LYS A 226 21.85 9.57 -8.53
N SER A 227 21.62 8.29 -8.84
CA SER A 227 21.52 7.87 -10.25
C SER A 227 20.15 8.17 -10.84
N GLU A 228 19.08 7.81 -10.13
CA GLU A 228 17.68 8.03 -10.50
C GLU A 228 17.13 9.26 -9.80
N ILE A 229 17.38 9.38 -8.49
CA ILE A 229 17.14 10.60 -7.74
C ILE A 229 18.34 11.51 -7.96
N LYS A 230 18.34 12.33 -9.01
CA LYS A 230 19.49 13.18 -9.37
C LYS A 230 20.05 14.01 -8.21
N ASN A 231 19.17 14.51 -7.35
CA ASN A 231 19.51 15.22 -6.12
C ASN A 231 18.53 14.87 -5.01
N GLU A 232 19.03 14.22 -3.95
CA GLU A 232 18.21 13.80 -2.80
C GLU A 232 17.63 14.97 -2.01
N ASN A 233 18.39 16.07 -1.84
CA ASN A 233 17.90 17.23 -1.10
C ASN A 233 16.74 17.91 -1.84
N ASP A 234 16.84 18.01 -3.17
CA ASP A 234 15.78 18.56 -4.00
C ASP A 234 14.53 17.67 -3.96
N TYR A 235 14.71 16.34 -4.02
CA TYR A 235 13.62 15.38 -3.86
C TYR A 235 12.92 15.50 -2.49
N ILE A 236 13.68 15.60 -1.40
CA ILE A 236 13.13 15.78 -0.06
C ILE A 236 12.40 17.12 0.05
N ALA A 237 12.97 18.20 -0.48
CA ALA A 237 12.36 19.52 -0.48
C ALA A 237 11.03 19.53 -1.25
N GLN A 238 11.00 18.91 -2.44
CA GLN A 238 9.80 18.76 -3.25
C GLN A 238 8.73 17.93 -2.54
N ALA A 239 9.09 16.75 -2.00
CA ALA A 239 8.13 15.90 -1.30
C ALA A 239 7.53 16.62 -0.07
N LYS A 240 8.31 17.46 0.62
CA LYS A 240 7.81 18.30 1.72
C LYS A 240 6.87 19.41 1.24
N SER A 241 7.20 20.12 0.17
CA SER A 241 6.35 21.20 -0.36
C SER A 241 5.02 20.69 -0.90
N GLU A 242 5.02 19.49 -1.49
CA GLU A 242 3.82 18.79 -1.97
C GLU A 242 3.05 18.08 -0.85
N THR A 243 3.54 18.10 0.39
CA THR A 243 2.97 17.35 1.53
C THR A 243 2.89 15.83 1.25
N ASN A 244 3.76 15.32 0.38
CA ASN A 244 3.81 13.92 -0.04
C ASN A 244 4.60 13.07 0.97
N VAL A 245 3.99 12.85 2.13
CA VAL A 245 4.61 12.09 3.25
C VAL A 245 5.00 10.68 2.80
N GLN A 246 4.20 10.03 1.95
CA GLN A 246 4.46 8.68 1.47
C GLN A 246 5.74 8.58 0.63
N ALA A 247 6.06 9.61 -0.16
CA ALA A 247 7.31 9.67 -0.92
C ALA A 247 8.55 9.74 0.00
N LEU A 248 8.44 10.45 1.13
CA LEU A 248 9.48 10.49 2.17
C LEU A 248 9.57 9.16 2.92
N GLU A 249 8.43 8.55 3.25
CA GLU A 249 8.41 7.22 3.88
C GLU A 249 9.09 6.18 2.99
N MET A 250 8.78 6.17 1.68
CA MET A 250 9.42 5.25 0.74
C MET A 250 10.93 5.47 0.68
N LEU A 251 11.39 6.73 0.59
CA LEU A 251 12.80 7.07 0.57
C LEU A 251 13.52 6.53 1.81
N TYR A 252 13.06 6.90 3.01
CA TYR A 252 13.76 6.52 4.23
C TYR A 252 13.64 5.03 4.54
N ASN A 253 12.54 4.36 4.18
CA ASN A 253 12.45 2.90 4.30
C ASN A 253 13.47 2.21 3.36
N CYS A 254 13.59 2.66 2.10
CA CYS A 254 14.57 2.10 1.16
C CYS A 254 16.02 2.29 1.66
N LYS A 255 16.35 3.48 2.16
CA LYS A 255 17.69 3.78 2.70
C LYS A 255 17.97 3.02 4.00
N ALA A 256 17.00 2.91 4.90
CA ALA A 256 17.13 2.12 6.12
C ALA A 256 17.36 0.63 5.82
N GLU A 257 16.63 0.08 4.84
CA GLU A 257 16.79 -1.30 4.39
C GLU A 257 18.20 -1.55 3.84
N LEU A 258 18.67 -0.71 2.91
CA LEU A 258 20.03 -0.84 2.35
C LEU A 258 21.12 -0.67 3.40
N ALA A 259 20.98 0.33 4.28
CA ALA A 259 21.96 0.59 5.33
C ALA A 259 22.08 -0.62 6.27
N TYR A 260 20.95 -1.24 6.62
CA TYR A 260 20.96 -2.49 7.39
C TYR A 260 21.67 -3.63 6.65
N MET A 261 21.34 -3.85 5.37
CA MET A 261 21.94 -4.92 4.56
C MET A 261 23.46 -4.79 4.40
N TRP A 262 23.98 -3.57 4.41
CA TRP A 262 25.43 -3.27 4.35
C TRP A 262 26.10 -3.10 5.71
N GLY A 263 25.42 -3.40 6.81
CA GLY A 263 25.99 -3.29 8.17
C GLY A 263 26.17 -1.86 8.69
N LYS A 264 25.66 -0.85 7.97
CA LYS A 264 25.66 0.57 8.34
C LYS A 264 24.52 0.86 9.34
N PHE A 265 24.61 0.25 10.52
CA PHE A 265 23.49 0.22 11.48
C PHE A 265 23.16 1.59 12.09
N GLU A 266 24.14 2.47 12.30
CA GLU A 266 23.92 3.81 12.84
C GLU A 266 23.15 4.69 11.84
N GLU A 267 23.52 4.62 10.56
CA GLU A 267 22.83 5.29 9.46
C GLU A 267 21.42 4.73 9.29
N ALA A 268 21.25 3.40 9.35
CA ALA A 268 19.92 2.78 9.37
C ALA A 268 19.06 3.32 10.53
N GLY A 269 19.67 3.47 11.72
CA GLY A 269 19.03 4.09 12.88
C GLY A 269 18.69 5.57 12.68
N ALA A 270 19.48 6.31 11.92
CA ALA A 270 19.19 7.70 11.55
C ALA A 270 17.96 7.79 10.65
N TYR A 271 17.88 6.96 9.61
CA TYR A 271 16.69 6.91 8.75
C TYR A 271 15.42 6.47 9.50
N LEU A 272 15.54 5.59 10.51
CA LEU A 272 14.40 5.30 11.39
C LEU A 272 13.96 6.50 12.22
N ARG A 273 14.87 7.39 12.63
CA ARG A 273 14.50 8.63 13.34
C ARG A 273 13.75 9.58 12.42
N GLU A 274 14.21 9.72 11.17
CA GLU A 274 13.49 10.50 10.14
C GLU A 274 12.07 9.95 9.93
N LEU A 275 11.92 8.63 9.76
CA LEU A 275 10.60 7.97 9.64
C LEU A 275 9.69 8.24 10.84
N ASN A 276 10.22 8.16 12.07
CA ASN A 276 9.43 8.43 13.28
C ASN A 276 9.05 9.91 13.42
N GLY A 277 9.79 10.82 12.77
CA GLY A 277 9.47 12.25 12.70
C GLY A 277 8.38 12.57 11.68
N LEU A 278 8.07 11.66 10.77
CA LEU A 278 6.96 11.81 9.83
C LEU A 278 5.63 11.62 10.59
N ASN A 279 4.70 12.55 10.40
CA ASN A 279 3.34 12.40 10.92
C ASN A 279 2.54 11.50 9.96
N THR A 280 2.68 10.18 10.11
CA THR A 280 2.12 9.19 9.17
C THR A 280 0.68 8.79 9.47
N GLY A 281 0.02 9.45 10.44
CA GLY A 281 -1.43 9.35 10.69
C GLY A 281 -1.96 7.97 11.11
N GLY A 282 -1.12 6.93 11.13
CA GLY A 282 -1.51 5.52 11.21
C GLY A 282 -1.36 4.81 9.87
N GLU A 283 -0.78 3.61 9.86
CA GLU A 283 -0.42 2.90 8.63
C GLU A 283 -1.46 1.81 8.33
N LEU A 284 -2.03 1.79 7.11
CA LEU A 284 -2.80 0.64 6.62
C LEU A 284 -1.88 -0.60 6.58
N PRO A 285 -2.38 -1.82 6.86
CA PRO A 285 -1.57 -3.03 6.90
C PRO A 285 -1.28 -3.56 5.48
N THR A 286 -0.73 -2.70 4.63
CA THR A 286 -0.24 -3.08 3.31
C THR A 286 1.00 -3.96 3.44
N PHE A 287 1.36 -4.66 2.37
CA PHE A 287 2.55 -5.49 2.40
C PHE A 287 3.85 -4.70 2.69
N ILE A 288 3.95 -3.45 2.21
CA ILE A 288 5.08 -2.56 2.52
C ILE A 288 5.20 -2.35 4.03
N PHE A 289 4.08 -2.15 4.74
CA PHE A 289 4.10 -1.95 6.18
C PHE A 289 4.65 -3.15 6.94
N ILE A 290 4.30 -4.36 6.49
CA ILE A 290 4.81 -5.60 7.09
C ILE A 290 6.33 -5.66 6.93
N ARG A 291 6.83 -5.41 5.72
CA ARG A 291 8.27 -5.41 5.42
C ARG A 291 9.02 -4.30 6.15
N ALA A 292 8.45 -3.09 6.22
CA ALA A 292 9.02 -1.99 7.00
C ALA A 292 9.08 -2.36 8.50
N THR A 293 8.04 -2.99 9.05
CA THR A 293 8.03 -3.47 10.44
C THR A 293 9.12 -4.50 10.70
N PHE A 294 9.35 -5.40 9.76
CA PHE A 294 10.42 -6.39 9.82
C PHE A 294 11.82 -5.73 9.90
N PHE A 295 12.16 -4.89 8.93
CA PHE A 295 13.46 -4.20 8.91
C PHE A 295 13.64 -3.24 10.08
N ARG A 296 12.58 -2.51 10.49
CA ARG A 296 12.59 -1.70 11.73
C ARG A 296 12.96 -2.55 12.94
N GLY A 297 12.44 -3.77 13.05
CA GLY A 297 12.80 -4.72 14.10
C GLY A 297 14.27 -5.12 14.05
N LEU A 298 14.77 -5.50 12.88
CA LEU A 298 16.16 -5.91 12.68
C LEU A 298 17.17 -4.79 13.00
N ILE A 299 16.90 -3.58 12.53
CA ILE A 299 17.73 -2.39 12.80
C ILE A 299 17.78 -2.10 14.31
N ASN A 300 16.63 -2.10 14.98
CA ASN A 300 16.59 -1.89 16.43
C ASN A 300 17.32 -3.01 17.20
N LEU A 301 17.25 -4.26 16.73
CA LEU A 301 18.01 -5.34 17.34
C LEU A 301 19.53 -5.15 17.16
N ALA A 302 19.98 -4.71 15.98
CA ALA A 302 21.38 -4.42 15.72
C ALA A 302 21.89 -3.26 16.60
N LEU A 303 21.17 -2.14 16.66
CA LEU A 303 21.50 -1.01 17.53
C LEU A 303 21.51 -1.38 19.02
N ALA A 304 20.58 -2.24 19.45
CA ALA A 304 20.54 -2.75 20.82
C ALA A 304 21.79 -3.56 21.22
N ARG A 305 22.47 -4.18 20.24
CA ARG A 305 23.71 -4.93 20.43
C ARG A 305 24.94 -4.01 20.35
N LEU A 306 24.89 -2.99 19.50
CA LEU A 306 25.99 -2.06 19.28
C LEU A 306 26.20 -1.11 20.48
N HIS A 307 25.12 -0.63 21.10
CA HIS A 307 25.23 0.35 22.18
C HIS A 307 25.15 -0.28 23.58
N ARG A 308 26.05 0.15 24.47
CA ARG A 308 26.05 -0.23 25.91
C ARG A 308 24.71 0.07 26.59
N ASN A 309 24.05 1.18 26.23
CA ASN A 309 22.73 1.59 26.71
C ASN A 309 21.60 1.29 25.70
N GLY A 310 21.57 0.06 25.18
CA GLY A 310 20.65 -0.37 24.13
C GLY A 310 19.18 -0.58 24.53
N LEU A 311 18.76 -0.23 25.76
CA LEU A 311 17.43 -0.55 26.29
C LEU A 311 16.29 0.00 25.42
N LYS A 312 16.41 1.26 24.97
CA LYS A 312 15.41 1.89 24.09
C LYS A 312 15.20 1.09 22.80
N TYR A 313 16.29 0.61 22.20
CA TYR A 313 16.23 -0.18 20.97
C TYR A 313 15.66 -1.59 21.22
N ARG A 314 15.98 -2.22 22.36
CA ARG A 314 15.36 -3.49 22.77
C ARG A 314 13.85 -3.37 22.95
N MET A 315 13.39 -2.28 23.57
CA MET A 315 11.95 -2.02 23.74
C MET A 315 11.26 -1.79 22.40
N ALA A 316 11.87 -1.02 21.51
CA ALA A 316 11.39 -0.84 20.15
C ALA A 316 11.27 -2.20 19.43
N TYR A 317 12.37 -2.97 19.35
CA TYR A 317 12.40 -4.32 18.75
C TYR A 317 11.27 -5.24 19.28
N ARG A 318 11.06 -5.26 20.60
CA ARG A 318 9.97 -6.02 21.24
C ARG A 318 8.58 -5.58 20.78
N LYS A 319 8.38 -4.32 20.40
CA LYS A 319 7.13 -3.85 19.78
C LYS A 319 6.98 -4.42 18.37
N GLN A 320 8.00 -4.35 17.52
CA GLN A 320 7.90 -4.86 16.14
C GLN A 320 7.68 -6.38 16.10
N ILE A 321 8.41 -7.16 16.90
CA ILE A 321 8.25 -8.63 16.91
C ILE A 321 6.88 -9.06 17.44
N ARG A 322 6.26 -8.29 18.35
CA ARG A 322 4.87 -8.55 18.78
C ARG A 322 3.89 -8.36 17.64
N SER A 323 4.06 -7.32 16.82
CA SER A 323 3.22 -7.10 15.63
C SER A 323 3.37 -8.24 14.62
N LEU A 324 4.61 -8.64 14.29
CA LEU A 324 4.88 -9.75 13.37
C LEU A 324 4.26 -11.05 13.88
N ARG A 325 4.46 -11.40 15.15
CA ARG A 325 3.84 -12.58 15.78
C ARG A 325 2.31 -12.55 15.72
N LYS A 326 1.70 -11.37 15.87
CA LYS A 326 0.24 -11.22 15.72
C LYS A 326 -0.21 -11.55 14.29
N TRP A 327 0.53 -11.11 13.28
CA TRP A 327 0.21 -11.40 11.88
C TRP A 327 0.43 -12.86 11.51
N VAL A 328 1.51 -13.49 12.00
CA VAL A 328 1.73 -14.94 11.84
C VAL A 328 0.57 -15.73 12.46
N LYS A 329 0.15 -15.39 13.69
CA LYS A 329 -1.02 -16.02 14.34
C LYS A 329 -2.32 -15.79 13.57
N ALA A 330 -2.47 -14.65 12.89
CA ALA A 330 -3.60 -14.38 11.98
C ALA A 330 -3.49 -15.13 10.64
N GLY A 331 -2.48 -15.99 10.47
CA GLY A 331 -2.25 -16.80 9.29
C GLY A 331 -1.66 -16.01 8.11
N ASN A 332 -0.84 -14.99 8.37
CA ASN A 332 -0.13 -14.29 7.30
C ASN A 332 0.95 -15.19 6.69
N VAL A 333 0.69 -15.70 5.48
CA VAL A 333 1.58 -16.65 4.79
C VAL A 333 2.92 -16.04 4.38
N ASN A 334 3.00 -14.72 4.23
CA ASN A 334 4.24 -14.03 3.85
C ASN A 334 5.09 -13.62 5.05
N CYS A 335 4.63 -13.86 6.29
CA CYS A 335 5.38 -13.57 7.52
C CYS A 335 6.00 -14.82 8.18
N VAL A 336 5.74 -16.02 7.68
CA VAL A 336 6.06 -17.28 8.37
C VAL A 336 7.57 -17.56 8.40
N ASP A 337 8.30 -17.09 7.39
CA ASP A 337 9.75 -17.28 7.25
C ASP A 337 10.56 -16.00 7.61
N MET A 338 9.92 -15.00 8.22
CA MET A 338 10.55 -13.72 8.61
C MET A 338 11.15 -13.76 10.02
#